data_AF-A0A2D2H0D0-F1
#
_entry.id   AF-A0A2D2H0D0-F1
#
_cell.length_a   1.000
_cell.length_b   1.000
_cell.length_c   1.000
_cell.angle_alpha   90.00
_cell.angle_beta   90.00
_cell.angle_gamma   90.00
#
_symmetry.space_group_name_H-M   'P 1'
#
loop_
_entity.id
_entity.type
_entity.pdbx_description
1 polymer ?
#
loop_
_entity_poly.entity_id
_entity_poly.type
_entity_poly.pdbx_seq_one_letter_code
_entity_poly.pdbx_strand_id
1 'polypeptide(L)'
;MRGTNYRLGPYSTQAAVQGLDQRTREGRLMRQIRKDLIDHLGGNPSVTQRVMIDRAAWLSLRIALLDAKILDGTFTEHDSRTYLAWSGHLSRLMRDLGLKGAAQAPRSLREHLAAKAGA
;
A
#
# COMPACT_ATOMS: atom_id res chain seq x y z
N MET A 1 9.20 -15.45 -6.65
CA MET A 1 9.71 -14.22 -6.01
C MET A 1 11.19 -14.43 -5.69
N ARG A 2 12.12 -13.67 -6.30
CA ARG A 2 13.53 -13.70 -5.89
C ARG A 2 13.64 -12.93 -4.57
N GLY A 3 13.61 -13.64 -3.44
CA GLY A 3 13.85 -13.03 -2.13
C GLY A 3 15.32 -12.67 -1.99
N THR A 4 15.62 -11.38 -1.89
CA THR A 4 16.96 -10.90 -1.54
C THR A 4 17.23 -11.18 -0.06
N ASN A 5 18.42 -11.72 0.24
CA ASN A 5 18.93 -11.92 1.61
C ASN A 5 19.18 -10.57 2.31
N TYR A 6 18.14 -9.90 2.79
CA TYR A 6 18.30 -8.77 3.71
C TYR A 6 18.64 -9.31 5.11
N ARG A 7 19.83 -8.96 5.62
CA ARG A 7 20.19 -9.21 7.03
C ARG A 7 19.40 -8.27 7.91
N LEU A 8 18.54 -8.83 8.76
CA LEU A 8 17.76 -8.11 9.75
C LEU A 8 18.69 -7.45 10.78
N GLY A 9 18.79 -6.13 10.76
CA GLY A 9 19.41 -5.31 11.80
C GLY A 9 18.38 -4.56 12.67
N PRO A 10 18.80 -3.97 13.81
CA PRO A 10 17.92 -3.30 14.78
C PRO A 10 17.14 -2.09 14.24
N TYR A 11 17.49 -1.57 13.06
CA TYR A 11 16.77 -0.50 12.35
C TYR A 11 16.04 -0.99 11.09
N SER A 12 15.81 -2.31 10.96
CA SER A 12 15.13 -2.87 9.79
C SER A 12 13.65 -2.49 9.78
N THR A 13 13.19 -1.94 8.66
CA THR A 13 11.76 -1.72 8.44
C THR A 13 11.05 -3.05 8.16
N GLN A 14 9.74 -3.11 8.40
CA GLN A 14 8.94 -4.31 8.14
C GLN A 14 9.04 -4.83 6.69
N ALA A 15 9.34 -3.94 5.73
CA ALA A 15 9.63 -4.30 4.35
C ALA A 15 10.96 -5.06 4.17
N ALA A 16 12.01 -4.69 4.92
CA ALA A 16 13.28 -5.40 4.94
C ALA A 16 13.16 -6.77 5.63
N VAL A 17 12.28 -6.88 6.65
CA VAL A 17 11.96 -8.15 7.33
C VAL A 17 11.32 -9.17 6.38
N GLN A 18 10.62 -8.70 5.35
CA GLN A 18 9.91 -9.56 4.40
C GLN A 18 10.69 -9.80 3.10
N GLY A 19 11.95 -9.36 3.01
CA GLY A 19 12.82 -9.60 1.86
C GLY A 19 12.35 -8.93 0.56
N LEU A 20 11.44 -7.95 0.64
CA LEU A 20 10.86 -7.28 -0.52
C LEU A 20 11.76 -6.12 -0.97
N ASP A 21 12.50 -6.33 -2.06
CA ASP A 21 13.29 -5.27 -2.68
C ASP A 21 12.38 -4.16 -3.21
N GLN A 22 12.55 -2.96 -2.65
CA GLN A 22 11.77 -1.79 -2.99
C GLN A 22 12.09 -1.19 -4.37
N ARG A 23 13.10 -1.73 -5.07
CA ARG A 23 13.43 -1.38 -6.45
C ARG A 23 12.62 -2.17 -7.47
N THR A 24 12.02 -3.29 -7.06
CA THR A 24 11.19 -4.09 -7.97
C THR A 24 9.83 -3.44 -8.23
N ARG A 25 9.09 -3.94 -9.23
CA ARG A 25 7.73 -3.44 -9.53
C ARG A 25 6.80 -3.67 -8.35
N GLU A 26 6.91 -4.83 -7.70
CA GLU A 26 6.13 -5.23 -6.53
C GLU A 26 6.46 -4.35 -5.32
N GLY A 27 7.75 -4.12 -5.06
CA GLY A 27 8.20 -3.24 -3.99
C GLY A 27 7.71 -1.81 -4.16
N ARG A 28 7.76 -1.27 -5.38
CA ARG A 28 7.22 0.05 -5.72
C ARG A 28 5.71 0.14 -5.55
N LEU A 29 4.95 -0.86 -6.02
CA LEU A 29 3.50 -0.90 -5.84
C LEU A 29 3.12 -0.85 -4.35
N MET A 30 3.74 -1.70 -3.54
CA MET A 30 3.47 -1.71 -2.10
C MET A 30 3.85 -0.41 -1.41
N ARG A 31 4.98 0.21 -1.78
CA ARG A 31 5.37 1.53 -1.26
C ARG A 31 4.33 2.58 -1.62
N GLN A 32 3.87 2.59 -2.87
CA GLN A 32 2.90 3.55 -3.36
C GLN A 32 1.58 3.44 -2.60
N ILE A 33 1.03 2.23 -2.48
CA ILE A 33 -0.24 2.00 -1.76
C ILE A 33 -0.14 2.41 -0.29
N ARG A 34 0.96 2.09 0.38
CA ARG A 34 1.17 2.53 1.77
C ARG A 34 1.17 4.06 1.86
N LYS A 35 1.89 4.73 0.96
CA LYS A 35 1.93 6.19 0.91
C LYS A 35 0.53 6.77 0.71
N ASP A 36 -0.20 6.29 -0.28
CA ASP A 36 -1.51 6.83 -0.63
C ASP A 36 -2.52 6.67 0.50
N LEU A 37 -2.52 5.52 1.19
CA LEU A 37 -3.40 5.31 2.33
C LEU A 37 -2.98 6.12 3.57
N ILE A 38 -1.69 6.35 3.77
CA ILE A 38 -1.20 7.23 4.84
C ILE A 38 -1.64 8.68 4.57
N ASP A 39 -1.47 9.15 3.33
CA ASP A 39 -1.87 10.49 2.90
C ASP A 39 -3.38 10.67 3.01
N HIS A 40 -4.16 9.64 2.63
CA HIS A 40 -5.62 9.61 2.77
C HIS A 40 -6.08 9.79 4.23
N LEU A 41 -5.30 9.31 5.20
CA LEU A 41 -5.57 9.48 6.62
C LEU A 41 -5.00 10.79 7.21
N GLY A 42 -4.45 11.67 6.38
CA GLY A 42 -3.85 12.93 6.83
C GLY A 42 -2.42 12.79 7.36
N GLY A 43 -1.72 11.70 7.02
CA GLY A 43 -0.29 11.54 7.30
C GLY A 43 0.08 11.01 8.69
N ASN A 44 -0.87 10.90 9.62
CA ASN A 44 -0.60 10.43 10.99
C ASN A 44 -1.51 9.27 11.41
N PRO A 45 -1.38 8.08 10.77
CA PRO A 45 -2.19 6.92 11.12
C PRO A 45 -1.86 6.42 12.53
N SER A 46 -2.88 5.96 13.26
CA SER A 46 -2.71 5.19 14.51
C SER A 46 -1.95 3.87 14.26
N VAL A 47 -1.51 3.21 15.34
CA VAL A 47 -0.84 1.90 15.26
C VAL A 47 -1.72 0.89 14.49
N THR A 48 -3.00 0.81 14.83
CA THR A 48 -3.97 -0.10 14.19
C THR A 48 -4.14 0.24 12.71
N GLN A 49 -4.23 1.53 12.37
CA GLN A 49 -4.32 1.97 10.98
C GLN A 49 -3.06 1.59 10.18
N ARG A 50 -1.86 1.73 10.75
CA ARG A 50 -0.61 1.29 10.09
C ARG A 50 -0.61 -0.20 9.79
N VAL A 51 -1.10 -1.03 10.71
CA VAL A 51 -1.24 -2.48 10.49
C VAL A 51 -2.24 -2.77 9.36
N MET A 52 -3.38 -2.09 9.34
CA MET A 52 -4.38 -2.21 8.28
C MET A 52 -3.83 -1.77 6.91
N ILE A 53 -3.11 -0.65 6.85
CA ILE A 53 -2.45 -0.15 5.63
C ILE A 53 -1.46 -1.17 5.09
N ASP A 54 -0.65 -1.77 5.97
CA ASP A 54 0.32 -2.78 5.55
C ASP A 54 -0.37 -4.05 5.03
N ARG A 55 -1.49 -4.47 5.64
CA ARG A 55 -2.31 -5.58 5.13
C ARG A 55 -2.97 -5.24 3.79
N ALA A 56 -3.49 -4.03 3.63
CA ALA A 56 -4.05 -3.56 2.38
C ALA A 56 -3.01 -3.61 1.25
N ALA A 57 -1.79 -3.10 1.48
CA ALA A 57 -0.71 -3.15 0.49
C ALA A 57 -0.37 -4.58 0.04
N TRP A 58 -0.37 -5.55 0.97
CA TRP A 58 -0.13 -6.96 0.64
C TRP A 58 -1.26 -7.59 -0.16
N LEU A 59 -2.52 -7.33 0.21
CA LEU A 59 -3.68 -7.83 -0.52
C LEU A 59 -3.73 -7.26 -1.92
N SER A 60 -3.49 -5.96 -2.09
CA SER A 60 -3.43 -5.33 -3.40
C SER A 60 -2.33 -5.90 -4.29
N LEU A 61 -1.13 -6.16 -3.76
CA LEU A 61 -0.08 -6.84 -4.54
C LEU A 61 -0.53 -8.23 -4.98
N ARG A 62 -1.12 -9.01 -4.07
CA ARG A 62 -1.59 -10.37 -4.37
C ARG A 62 -2.71 -10.38 -5.41
N ILE A 63 -3.66 -9.45 -5.31
CA ILE A 63 -4.72 -9.24 -6.31
C ILE A 63 -4.10 -8.89 -7.65
N ALA A 64 -3.14 -7.96 -7.72
CA ALA A 64 -2.47 -7.60 -8.96
C ALA A 64 -1.71 -8.78 -9.61
N LEU A 65 -1.16 -9.70 -8.82
CA LEU A 65 -0.54 -10.92 -9.33
C LEU A 65 -1.59 -11.89 -9.91
N LEU A 66 -2.78 -11.95 -9.33
CA LEU A 66 -3.90 -12.72 -9.87
C LEU A 66 -4.48 -12.05 -11.13
N ASP A 67 -4.54 -10.72 -11.18
CA ASP A 67 -4.92 -9.97 -12.39
C ASP A 67 -3.98 -10.26 -13.55
N ALA A 68 -2.68 -10.37 -13.29
CA ALA A 68 -1.71 -10.79 -14.30
C ALA A 68 -2.02 -12.20 -14.84
N LYS A 69 -2.47 -13.13 -13.98
CA LYS A 69 -2.92 -14.46 -14.39
C LYS A 69 -4.22 -14.45 -15.21
N ILE A 70 -5.09 -13.46 -14.99
CA ILE A 70 -6.28 -13.28 -15.82
C ILE A 70 -5.86 -12.84 -17.23
N LEU A 71 -4.94 -11.88 -17.31
CA LEU A 71 -4.44 -11.36 -18.58
C LEU A 71 -3.63 -12.38 -19.39
N ASP A 72 -2.88 -13.26 -18.73
CA ASP A 72 -2.09 -14.31 -19.39
C ASP A 72 -2.88 -15.59 -19.71
N GLY A 73 -4.15 -15.68 -19.27
CA GLY A 73 -5.02 -16.84 -19.49
C GLY A 73 -4.70 -18.05 -18.60
N THR A 74 -3.86 -17.91 -17.57
CA THR A 74 -3.50 -18.98 -16.61
C THR A 74 -4.32 -18.94 -15.33
N PHE A 75 -5.35 -18.09 -15.27
CA PHE A 75 -6.26 -17.97 -14.13
C PHE A 75 -7.11 -19.23 -13.97
N THR A 76 -7.07 -19.82 -12.79
CA THR A 76 -7.79 -21.07 -12.46
C THR A 76 -9.00 -20.81 -11.57
N GLU A 77 -9.86 -21.82 -11.45
CA GLU A 77 -10.97 -21.81 -10.49
C GLU A 77 -10.49 -21.66 -9.03
N HIS A 78 -9.32 -22.21 -8.68
CA HIS A 78 -8.73 -22.00 -7.35
C HIS A 78 -8.31 -20.53 -7.14
N ASP A 79 -7.77 -19.90 -8.18
CA ASP A 79 -7.43 -18.48 -8.16
C ASP A 79 -8.69 -17.63 -8.01
N SER A 80 -9.80 -17.98 -8.67
CA SER A 80 -11.09 -17.30 -8.57
C SER A 80 -11.58 -17.18 -7.12
N ARG A 81 -11.58 -18.29 -6.37
CA ARG A 81 -12.00 -18.31 -4.97
C ARG A 81 -11.08 -17.48 -4.09
N THR A 82 -9.77 -17.60 -4.33
CA THR A 82 -8.74 -16.83 -3.63
C THR A 82 -8.89 -15.33 -3.89
N TYR A 83 -9.11 -14.96 -5.15
CA TYR A 83 -9.33 -13.58 -5.59
C TYR A 83 -10.55 -12.97 -4.91
N LEU A 84 -11.67 -13.69 -4.89
CA LEU A 84 -12.91 -13.24 -4.25
C LEU A 84 -12.70 -13.01 -2.75
N ALA A 85 -12.05 -13.95 -2.06
CA ALA A 85 -11.79 -13.85 -0.62
C ALA A 85 -10.89 -12.64 -0.29
N TRP A 86 -9.80 -12.45 -1.05
CA TRP A 86 -8.87 -11.34 -0.84
C TRP A 86 -9.47 -9.99 -1.20
N SER A 87 -10.22 -9.90 -2.30
CA SER A 87 -10.93 -8.68 -2.71
C SER A 87 -11.99 -8.28 -1.68
N GLY A 88 -12.70 -9.26 -1.11
CA GLY A 88 -13.65 -9.03 -0.03
C GLY A 88 -12.97 -8.53 1.24
N HIS A 89 -11.82 -9.08 1.62
CA HIS A 89 -11.07 -8.61 2.78
C HIS A 89 -10.50 -7.21 2.58
N LEU A 90 -9.94 -6.93 1.39
CA LEU A 90 -9.47 -5.60 1.02
C LEU A 90 -10.61 -4.58 1.10
N SER A 91 -11.78 -4.91 0.56
CA SER A 91 -12.97 -4.06 0.63
C SER A 91 -13.39 -3.73 2.07
N ARG A 92 -13.24 -4.67 3.01
CA ARG A 92 -13.51 -4.41 4.44
C ARG A 92 -12.47 -3.46 5.04
N LEU A 93 -11.18 -3.70 4.80
CA LEU A 93 -10.10 -2.80 5.26
C LEU A 93 -10.28 -1.38 4.71
N MET A 94 -10.66 -1.23 3.45
CA MET A 94 -10.90 0.09 2.84
C MET A 94 -12.09 0.82 3.46
N ARG A 95 -13.13 0.10 3.88
CA ARG A 95 -14.25 0.69 4.62
C ARG A 95 -13.82 1.13 6.02
N ASP A 96 -13.06 0.30 6.71
CA ASP A 96 -12.57 0.58 8.07
C ASP A 96 -11.59 1.76 8.09
N LEU A 97 -10.75 1.91 7.06
CA LEU A 97 -9.87 3.07 6.87
C LEU A 97 -10.64 4.34 6.43
N GLY A 98 -11.86 4.17 5.95
CA GLY A 98 -12.78 5.25 5.56
C GLY A 98 -12.84 5.46 4.06
N LEU A 99 -14.07 5.45 3.52
CA LEU A 99 -14.34 5.76 2.10
C LEU A 99 -14.15 7.26 1.77
N LYS A 100 -14.25 8.12 2.78
CA LYS A 100 -13.97 9.55 2.67
C LYS A 100 -12.62 9.83 3.32
N GLY A 101 -11.68 10.36 2.56
CA GLY A 101 -10.36 10.73 3.07
C GLY A 101 -10.43 11.85 4.10
N ALA A 102 -9.38 11.98 4.89
CA ALA A 102 -9.16 13.15 5.72
C ALA A 102 -9.17 14.40 4.84
N ALA A 103 -9.74 15.50 5.36
CA ALA A 103 -9.61 16.79 4.71
C ALA A 103 -8.12 17.09 4.51
N GLN A 104 -7.74 17.45 3.29
CA GLN A 104 -6.33 17.72 2.98
C GLN A 104 -5.82 18.80 3.93
N ALA A 105 -4.72 18.52 4.62
CA ALA A 105 -4.17 19.47 5.58
C ALA A 105 -3.92 20.81 4.86
N PRO A 106 -4.35 21.95 5.43
CA PRO A 106 -4.15 23.24 4.79
C PRO A 106 -2.67 23.46 4.55
N ARG A 107 -2.32 24.04 3.38
CA ARG A 107 -0.94 24.36 3.02
C ARG A 107 -0.25 25.02 4.19
N SER A 108 0.96 24.57 4.50
CA SER A 108 1.77 25.21 5.53
C SER A 108 2.02 26.67 5.16
N LEU A 109 2.21 27.52 6.17
CA LEU A 109 2.55 28.94 5.95
C LEU A 109 3.74 29.11 5.01
N ARG A 110 4.75 28.23 5.10
CA ARG A 110 5.91 28.22 4.18
C ARG A 110 5.52 27.98 2.74
N GLU A 111 4.65 27.00 2.47
CA GLU A 111 4.16 26.72 1.12
C GLU A 111 3.29 27.85 0.57
N HIS A 112 2.50 28.49 1.44
CA HIS A 112 1.71 29.66 1.08
C HIS A 112 2.58 30.87 0.68
N LEU A 113 3.66 31.10 1.42
CA LEU A 113 4.61 32.19 1.13
C LEU A 113 5.43 31.91 -0.13
N ALA A 114 5.89 30.67 -0.33
CA ALA A 114 6.62 30.27 -1.53
C ALA A 114 5.76 30.41 -2.82
N ALA A 115 4.47 30.05 -2.75
CA ALA A 115 3.54 30.23 -3.86
C ALA A 115 3.27 31.71 -4.20
N LYS A 116 3.34 32.61 -3.21
CA LYS A 116 3.10 34.05 -3.39
C LYS A 116 4.35 34.81 -3.84
N ALA A 117 5.54 34.28 -3.58
CA ALA A 117 6.81 34.87 -4.03
C ALA A 117 7.18 34.51 -5.47
N GLY A 118 6.52 33.51 -6.07
CA GLY A 118 6.71 33.08 -7.46
C GLY A 118 5.62 33.56 -8.43
N ALA A 119 4.73 34.47 -7.99
CA ALA A 119 3.68 35.11 -8.78
C ALA A 119 3.91 36.62 -8.82
#